data_AF-A0AAE3ZY56-F1
#
_entry.id   AF-A0AAE3ZY56-F1
#
_cell.length_a   1.000
_cell.length_b   1.000
_cell.length_c   1.000
_cell.angle_alpha   90.00
_cell.angle_beta   90.00
_cell.angle_gamma   90.00
#
_symmetry.space_group_name_H-M   'P 1'
#
loop_
_entity.id
_entity.type
_entity.pdbx_description
1 polymer ?
#
loop_
_entity_poly.entity_id
_entity_poly.type
_entity_poly.pdbx_seq_one_letter_code
_entity_poly.pdbx_strand_id
1 'polypeptide(L)'
;MYDTPPTDRDLRRERLGTRIALISATLTVAAVVVTGVIVARNAPGFITVTDGEPDTGQLAVPGDVVAQGLAAPPFSYTFHGYTAGELKVSEPMLVTPGYQEAWIRRPYELVELEDDNGEVIDSRPGYDALLTVYRPGVYDPERYLGQERITVRGRDGFWAENVPYQREFVDEQPRPGVAWQYADDAWAVISMIAAEPYPRADLLAVAEGLTMTAPYPATTPIDLVTVPEGYTLTSGGTVDDWPLSVSEQLGSIRLTADRPEYRGLTMPVDVLESGVPTIAVRLVDARWTSHTGVTTPGAPATCVDDNTCVRLTADGRWLVEGHAPPAAEVDPELLERVVGDAVLADVPNRGSWFPLVEAAAP
;
A
#
# COMPACT_ATOMS: atom_id res chain seq x y z
N MET A 1 -16.15 27.51 -42.20
CA MET A 1 -15.06 28.25 -41.54
C MET A 1 -15.55 28.48 -40.12
N TYR A 2 -15.24 27.56 -39.22
CA TYR A 2 -15.63 27.61 -37.81
C TYR A 2 -14.31 27.61 -37.03
N ASP A 3 -14.06 28.69 -36.31
CA ASP A 3 -12.94 28.81 -35.40
C ASP A 3 -13.08 27.75 -34.30
N THR A 4 -12.03 26.95 -34.15
CA THR A 4 -11.91 25.96 -33.09
C THR A 4 -11.57 26.72 -31.81
N PRO A 5 -12.27 26.48 -30.68
CA PRO A 5 -11.90 27.12 -29.42
C PRO A 5 -10.52 26.61 -28.96
N PRO A 6 -9.73 27.44 -28.26
CA PRO A 6 -8.39 27.06 -27.83
C PRO A 6 -8.47 25.87 -26.88
N THR A 7 -7.61 24.88 -27.11
CA THR A 7 -7.45 23.73 -26.22
C THR A 7 -6.80 24.14 -24.91
N ASP A 8 -7.28 23.57 -23.81
CA ASP A 8 -6.92 23.77 -22.40
C ASP A 8 -5.40 23.76 -22.09
N ARG A 9 -4.58 23.21 -23.00
CA ARG A 9 -3.11 23.25 -22.91
C ARG A 9 -2.50 24.65 -23.05
N ASP A 10 -3.15 25.58 -23.74
CA ASP A 10 -2.60 26.93 -23.95
C ASP A 10 -2.80 27.85 -22.73
N LEU A 11 -3.82 27.59 -21.91
CA LEU A 11 -4.08 28.36 -20.69
C LEU A 11 -3.14 28.01 -19.53
N ARG A 12 -2.56 26.80 -19.53
CA ARG A 12 -1.60 26.39 -18.49
C ARG A 12 -0.21 27.02 -18.63
N ARG A 13 0.18 27.49 -19.82
CA ARG A 13 1.52 28.10 -20.03
C ARG A 13 1.62 29.57 -19.65
N GLU A 14 0.51 30.30 -19.50
CA GLU A 14 0.55 31.73 -19.14
C GLU A 14 0.53 32.02 -17.63
N ARG A 15 0.25 31.05 -16.75
CA ARG A 15 0.16 31.29 -15.30
C ARG A 15 1.45 31.04 -14.50
N LEU A 16 2.57 30.70 -15.14
CA LEU A 16 3.89 30.56 -14.50
C LEU A 16 4.71 31.87 -14.45
N GLY A 17 4.08 33.00 -14.77
CA GLY A 17 4.68 34.33 -14.70
C GLY A 17 4.38 35.07 -13.39
N THR A 18 5.36 35.08 -12.48
CA THR A 18 5.59 36.11 -11.44
C THR A 18 4.73 36.04 -10.17
N ARG A 19 5.37 35.66 -9.04
CA ARG A 19 5.57 36.49 -7.82
C ARG A 19 6.12 35.64 -6.67
N ILE A 20 7.45 35.57 -6.55
CA ILE A 20 8.12 35.21 -5.30
C ILE A 20 8.11 36.47 -4.42
N ALA A 21 7.27 36.49 -3.40
CA ALA A 21 7.37 37.43 -2.30
C ALA A 21 8.04 36.70 -1.12
N LEU A 22 9.31 36.99 -0.89
CA LEU A 22 10.03 36.58 0.32
C LEU A 22 9.47 37.37 1.50
N ILE A 23 8.73 36.70 2.38
CA ILE A 23 8.44 37.16 3.74
C ILE A 23 9.28 36.32 4.68
N SER A 24 10.36 36.91 5.18
CA SER A 24 11.20 36.38 6.24
C SER A 24 10.52 36.60 7.60
N ALA A 25 9.90 35.55 8.14
CA ALA A 25 9.45 35.51 9.52
C ALA A 25 10.52 34.83 10.40
N THR A 26 11.23 35.63 11.18
CA THR A 26 12.06 35.17 12.31
C THR A 26 11.19 34.48 13.35
N LEU A 27 11.46 33.20 13.61
CA LEU A 27 10.80 32.42 14.66
C LEU A 27 11.80 32.14 15.78
N THR A 28 11.52 32.75 16.93
CA THR A 28 12.24 32.59 18.19
C THR A 28 11.95 31.21 18.77
N VAL A 29 12.96 30.36 18.90
CA VAL A 29 12.85 29.03 19.54
C VAL A 29 12.87 29.21 21.05
N ALA A 30 11.73 28.95 21.71
CA ALA A 30 11.67 28.73 23.14
C ALA A 30 11.86 27.23 23.42
N ALA A 31 12.99 26.86 24.04
CA ALA A 31 13.28 25.51 24.47
C ALA A 31 12.47 25.17 25.73
N VAL A 32 11.61 24.15 25.65
CA VAL A 32 11.00 23.51 26.81
C VAL A 32 11.76 22.22 27.10
N VAL A 33 12.50 22.22 28.21
CA VAL A 33 13.17 21.04 28.76
C VAL A 33 12.14 20.26 29.57
N VAL A 34 11.70 19.11 29.07
CA VAL A 34 10.93 18.14 29.85
C VAL A 34 11.88 17.07 30.36
N THR A 35 12.21 17.13 31.65
CA THR A 35 13.01 16.11 32.33
C THR A 35 12.08 15.01 32.83
N GLY A 36 11.96 13.92 32.06
CA GLY A 36 11.23 12.71 32.47
C GLY A 36 12.14 11.75 33.22
N VAL A 37 11.88 11.54 34.51
CA VAL A 37 12.57 10.56 35.36
C VAL A 37 12.07 9.15 35.04
N ILE A 38 12.93 8.30 34.49
CA ILE A 38 12.67 6.86 34.35
C ILE A 38 12.97 6.19 35.70
N VAL A 39 11.93 5.72 36.38
CA VAL A 39 12.07 4.82 37.53
C VAL A 39 12.11 3.38 37.01
N ALA A 40 13.32 2.83 36.88
CA ALA A 40 13.53 1.41 36.67
C ALA A 40 13.22 0.65 37.97
N ARG A 41 12.20 -0.22 37.96
CA ARG A 41 12.01 -1.23 39.01
C ARG A 41 12.58 -2.56 38.53
N ASN A 42 13.71 -2.94 39.12
CA ASN A 42 14.23 -4.30 39.10
C ASN A 42 13.38 -5.19 40.02
N ALA A 43 12.98 -6.36 39.54
CA ALA A 43 12.59 -7.48 40.39
C ALA A 43 13.24 -8.78 39.85
N PRO A 44 13.67 -9.70 40.74
CA PRO A 44 14.53 -10.83 40.41
C PRO A 44 13.72 -12.05 39.95
N GLY A 45 14.38 -12.93 39.17
CA GLY A 45 13.73 -13.99 38.42
C GLY A 45 13.18 -15.17 39.21
N PHE A 46 12.47 -16.03 38.47
CA PHE A 46 12.41 -17.48 38.65
C PHE A 46 12.13 -18.11 37.28
N ILE A 47 13.02 -19.02 36.86
CA ILE A 47 12.78 -19.98 35.78
C ILE A 47 11.92 -21.08 36.37
N THR A 48 10.75 -21.34 35.77
CA THR A 48 10.07 -22.62 35.94
C THR A 48 9.80 -23.17 34.54
N VAL A 49 10.52 -24.23 34.20
CA VAL A 49 10.24 -25.09 33.06
C VAL A 49 9.08 -26.00 33.47
N THR A 50 8.03 -26.04 32.66
CA THR A 50 6.98 -27.06 32.74
C THR A 50 6.81 -27.65 31.35
N ASP A 51 7.14 -28.93 31.25
CA ASP A 51 6.82 -29.81 30.13
C ASP A 51 5.32 -30.10 30.10
N GLY A 52 4.70 -30.14 28.90
CA GLY A 52 3.42 -30.84 28.67
C GLY A 52 2.37 -30.12 27.81
N GLU A 53 2.35 -30.46 26.53
CA GLU A 53 1.38 -30.19 25.44
C GLU A 53 -0.12 -30.43 25.78
N PRO A 54 -1.08 -29.82 25.03
CA PRO A 54 -1.32 -30.16 23.63
C PRO A 54 -1.28 -28.99 22.65
N ASP A 55 -0.68 -29.30 21.52
CA ASP A 55 -0.66 -28.63 20.23
C ASP A 55 -2.00 -27.96 19.88
N THR A 56 -2.11 -26.65 20.13
CA THR A 56 -3.09 -25.80 19.44
C THR A 56 -2.51 -25.56 18.06
N GLY A 57 -2.96 -26.36 17.09
CA GLY A 57 -2.50 -26.39 15.71
C GLY A 57 -2.22 -25.01 15.14
N GLN A 58 -0.97 -24.60 15.24
CA GLN A 58 -0.42 -23.52 14.46
C GLN A 58 -0.23 -24.12 13.08
N LEU A 59 -1.14 -23.79 12.16
CA LEU A 59 -1.08 -24.24 10.77
C LEU A 59 0.32 -23.91 10.23
N ALA A 60 1.14 -24.96 10.06
CA ALA A 60 2.42 -24.85 9.39
C ALA A 60 2.17 -24.25 8.00
N VAL A 61 2.75 -23.08 7.75
CA VAL A 61 2.73 -22.44 6.43
C VAL A 61 3.62 -23.29 5.52
N PRO A 62 3.10 -23.92 4.46
CA PRO A 62 3.95 -24.66 3.53
C PRO A 62 4.81 -23.67 2.74
N GLY A 63 6.05 -23.46 3.18
CA GLY A 63 7.02 -22.54 2.56
C GLY A 63 8.42 -22.53 3.17
N ASP A 64 8.78 -23.52 4.00
CA ASP A 64 9.96 -23.49 4.89
C ASP A 64 11.32 -23.82 4.23
N VAL A 65 11.58 -23.25 3.05
CA VAL A 65 12.96 -23.03 2.62
C VAL A 65 13.16 -21.55 2.39
N VAL A 66 12.98 -20.77 3.44
CA VAL A 66 13.45 -19.37 3.42
C VAL A 66 14.97 -19.38 3.52
N ALA A 67 15.64 -18.75 2.54
CA ALA A 67 17.08 -18.54 2.58
C ALA A 67 17.49 -18.00 3.96
N GLN A 68 18.46 -18.67 4.61
CA GLN A 68 18.88 -18.33 5.98
C GLN A 68 19.31 -16.86 6.04
N GLY A 69 18.57 -16.04 6.80
CA GLY A 69 18.88 -14.62 7.02
C GLY A 69 17.78 -13.62 6.64
N LEU A 70 16.73 -14.04 5.91
CA LEU A 70 15.62 -13.16 5.47
C LEU A 70 14.22 -13.70 5.79
N ALA A 71 14.11 -14.63 6.73
CA ALA A 71 12.84 -15.10 7.26
C ALA A 71 12.14 -14.00 8.05
N ALA A 72 11.42 -13.12 7.34
CA ALA A 72 10.45 -12.22 7.95
C ALA A 72 9.15 -12.99 8.22
N PRO A 73 8.47 -12.78 9.35
CA PRO A 73 7.11 -13.26 9.53
C PRO A 73 6.22 -12.75 8.38
N PRO A 74 5.17 -13.49 7.96
CA PRO A 74 4.15 -12.94 7.08
C PRO A 74 3.65 -11.59 7.60
N PHE A 75 3.25 -10.68 6.70
CA PHE A 75 2.69 -9.37 7.09
C PHE A 75 3.63 -8.50 7.95
N SER A 76 4.94 -8.60 7.72
CA SER A 76 5.94 -7.71 8.29
C SER A 76 6.63 -6.91 7.19
N TYR A 77 6.96 -5.68 7.50
CA TYR A 77 7.76 -4.81 6.64
C TYR A 77 9.25 -4.97 6.94
N THR A 78 10.06 -4.86 5.90
CA THR A 78 11.51 -5.09 5.95
C THR A 78 12.36 -3.94 5.42
N PHE A 79 11.76 -2.78 5.12
CA PHE A 79 12.47 -1.53 4.83
C PHE A 79 11.67 -0.33 5.36
N HIS A 80 12.31 0.83 5.49
CA HIS A 80 11.66 2.11 5.82
C HIS A 80 11.65 3.04 4.61
N GLY A 81 10.77 4.03 4.60
CA GLY A 81 10.78 5.06 3.56
C GLY A 81 12.13 5.80 3.49
N TYR A 82 12.51 6.25 2.30
CA TYR A 82 13.80 6.92 2.09
C TYR A 82 13.73 7.92 0.94
N THR A 83 14.76 8.77 0.84
CA THR A 83 14.95 9.69 -0.28
C THR A 83 16.12 9.21 -1.11
N ALA A 84 15.97 9.24 -2.44
CA ALA A 84 16.99 8.87 -3.40
C ALA A 84 16.99 9.88 -4.55
N GLY A 85 18.02 10.73 -4.60
CA GLY A 85 18.04 11.87 -5.51
C GLY A 85 16.84 12.80 -5.27
N GLU A 86 16.08 13.07 -6.32
CA GLU A 86 14.86 13.89 -6.26
C GLU A 86 13.60 13.09 -5.89
N LEU A 87 13.70 11.75 -5.82
CA LEU A 87 12.57 10.89 -5.53
C LEU A 87 12.47 10.55 -4.04
N LYS A 88 11.24 10.33 -3.59
CA LYS A 88 10.90 9.85 -2.26
C LYS A 88 10.19 8.51 -2.37
N VAL A 89 10.71 7.51 -1.66
CA VAL A 89 10.05 6.24 -1.39
C VAL A 89 9.28 6.37 -0.08
N SER A 90 7.99 6.05 -0.09
CA SER A 90 7.16 6.06 1.13
C SER A 90 7.60 4.96 2.11
N GLU A 91 7.06 5.01 3.34
CA GLU A 91 6.99 3.76 4.12
C GLU A 91 6.25 2.70 3.30
N PRO A 92 6.58 1.40 3.47
CA PRO A 92 5.77 0.32 2.96
C PRO A 92 4.30 0.50 3.34
N MET A 93 3.43 0.29 2.38
CA MET A 93 2.01 0.64 2.45
C MET A 93 1.08 -0.55 2.23
N LEU A 94 1.61 -1.61 1.63
CA LEU A 94 0.94 -2.90 1.43
C LEU A 94 1.93 -4.01 1.75
N VAL A 95 1.45 -5.08 2.37
CA VAL A 95 2.22 -6.31 2.53
C VAL A 95 1.35 -7.54 2.26
N THR A 96 1.97 -8.55 1.69
CA THR A 96 1.46 -9.91 1.50
C THR A 96 2.44 -10.91 2.11
N PRO A 97 2.10 -12.21 2.18
CA PRO A 97 3.07 -13.24 2.49
C PRO A 97 4.24 -13.33 1.51
N GLY A 98 4.11 -12.82 0.28
CA GLY A 98 5.15 -12.91 -0.76
C GLY A 98 5.95 -11.63 -0.99
N TYR A 99 5.37 -10.45 -0.77
CA TYR A 99 6.00 -9.17 -1.10
C TYR A 99 5.45 -8.02 -0.27
N GLN A 100 6.09 -6.86 -0.36
CA GLN A 100 5.62 -5.60 0.19
C GLN A 100 5.82 -4.47 -0.81
N GLU A 101 5.03 -3.41 -0.71
CA GLU A 101 5.04 -2.31 -1.69
C GLU A 101 5.19 -0.94 -1.03
N ALA A 102 5.79 0.00 -1.75
CA ALA A 102 5.87 1.41 -1.39
C ALA A 102 5.74 2.29 -2.63
N TRP A 103 5.19 3.49 -2.48
CA TRP A 103 5.14 4.46 -3.57
C TRP A 103 6.47 5.15 -3.76
N ILE A 104 6.73 5.51 -5.00
CA ILE A 104 7.81 6.39 -5.42
C ILE A 104 7.17 7.63 -6.03
N ARG A 105 7.61 8.80 -5.56
CA ARG A 105 7.10 10.09 -6.04
C ARG A 105 8.16 11.17 -6.02
N ARG A 106 7.92 12.27 -6.74
CA ARG A 106 8.58 13.53 -6.43
C ARG A 106 7.94 14.21 -5.22
N PRO A 107 8.70 14.92 -4.37
CA PRO A 107 8.17 15.60 -3.19
C PRO A 107 7.04 16.58 -3.48
N TYR A 108 7.07 17.22 -4.65
CA TYR A 108 6.17 18.30 -5.07
C TYR A 108 5.02 17.85 -5.98
N GLU A 109 4.95 16.57 -6.34
CA GLU A 109 3.81 16.02 -7.06
C GLU A 109 2.62 15.95 -6.11
N LEU A 110 1.62 16.78 -6.39
CA LEU A 110 0.35 16.82 -5.69
C LEU A 110 -0.76 16.55 -6.68
N VAL A 111 -1.79 15.86 -6.19
CA VAL A 111 -3.08 15.81 -6.84
C VAL A 111 -4.06 16.60 -5.99
N GLU A 112 -4.73 17.51 -6.66
CA GLU A 112 -5.66 18.46 -6.07
C GLU A 112 -7.08 17.91 -6.26
N LEU A 113 -7.86 17.92 -5.19
CA LEU A 113 -9.28 17.70 -5.24
C LEU A 113 -9.94 19.08 -5.39
N GLU A 114 -10.63 19.27 -6.51
CA GLU A 114 -11.37 20.49 -6.81
C GLU A 114 -12.87 20.29 -6.53
N ASP A 115 -13.56 21.34 -6.07
CA ASP A 115 -15.01 21.37 -5.98
C ASP A 115 -15.68 21.67 -7.34
N ASP A 116 -17.01 21.74 -7.36
CA ASP A 116 -17.79 22.07 -8.57
C ASP A 116 -17.48 23.47 -9.15
N ASN A 117 -16.83 24.36 -8.38
CA ASN A 117 -16.40 25.69 -8.81
C ASN A 117 -14.94 25.72 -9.30
N GLY A 118 -14.23 24.59 -9.26
CA GLY A 118 -12.80 24.49 -9.55
C GLY A 118 -11.91 25.04 -8.42
N GLU A 119 -12.44 25.18 -7.19
CA GLU A 119 -11.64 25.54 -6.02
C GLU A 119 -10.98 24.29 -5.44
N VAL A 120 -9.67 24.35 -5.20
CA VAL A 120 -8.93 23.26 -4.55
C VAL A 120 -9.35 23.17 -3.08
N ILE A 121 -10.04 22.09 -2.73
CA ILE A 121 -10.55 21.82 -1.37
C ILE A 121 -9.69 20.82 -0.58
N ASP A 122 -8.87 20.04 -1.27
CA ASP A 122 -7.86 19.18 -0.64
C ASP A 122 -6.69 18.92 -1.60
N SER A 123 -5.55 18.47 -1.07
CA SER A 123 -4.42 18.05 -1.91
C SER A 123 -3.68 16.88 -1.27
N ARG A 124 -3.31 15.90 -2.08
CA ARG A 124 -2.57 14.71 -1.66
C ARG A 124 -1.31 14.52 -2.49
N PRO A 125 -0.27 13.86 -1.95
CA PRO A 125 0.85 13.45 -2.78
C PRO A 125 0.40 12.57 -3.94
N GLY A 126 0.76 12.96 -5.15
CA GLY A 126 0.69 12.08 -6.32
C GLY A 126 1.88 11.12 -6.32
N TYR A 127 1.74 9.99 -6.99
CA TYR A 127 2.82 9.03 -7.16
C TYR A 127 2.78 8.39 -8.55
N ASP A 128 3.95 8.25 -9.13
CA ASP A 128 4.09 7.82 -10.52
C ASP A 128 4.75 6.45 -10.65
N ALA A 129 5.28 5.88 -9.57
CA ALA A 129 5.88 4.55 -9.59
C ALA A 129 5.69 3.78 -8.27
N LEU A 130 5.86 2.46 -8.37
CA LEU A 130 5.74 1.49 -7.28
C LEU A 130 7.07 0.77 -7.11
N LEU A 131 7.53 0.67 -5.87
CA LEU A 131 8.57 -0.25 -5.45
C LEU A 131 7.91 -1.49 -4.86
N THR A 132 8.03 -2.64 -5.53
CA THR A 132 7.64 -3.95 -4.97
C THR A 132 8.90 -4.69 -4.52
N VAL A 133 8.96 -5.10 -3.26
CA VAL A 133 10.07 -5.88 -2.69
C VAL A 133 9.56 -7.29 -2.38
N TYR A 134 10.03 -8.24 -3.17
CA TYR A 134 9.66 -9.65 -3.07
C TYR A 134 10.55 -10.38 -2.08
N ARG A 135 9.98 -11.34 -1.37
CA ARG A 135 10.74 -12.25 -0.50
C ARG A 135 11.58 -13.23 -1.31
N PRO A 136 12.56 -13.91 -0.67
CA PRO A 136 13.32 -14.96 -1.32
C PRO A 136 12.43 -16.01 -2.01
N GLY A 137 12.73 -16.35 -3.26
CA GLY A 137 12.07 -17.40 -4.05
C GLY A 137 10.69 -17.05 -4.61
N VAL A 138 10.22 -15.82 -4.39
CA VAL A 138 8.89 -15.37 -4.84
C VAL A 138 8.92 -14.89 -6.28
N TYR A 139 9.89 -14.04 -6.63
CA TYR A 139 9.94 -13.36 -7.92
C TYR A 139 10.72 -14.14 -8.97
N ASP A 140 10.14 -14.28 -10.16
CA ASP A 140 10.81 -14.71 -11.37
C ASP A 140 11.10 -13.48 -12.28
N PRO A 141 12.37 -13.17 -12.56
CA PRO A 141 12.73 -12.07 -13.45
C PRO A 141 12.49 -12.36 -14.94
N GLU A 142 11.75 -13.42 -15.30
CA GLU A 142 11.46 -13.81 -16.69
C GLU A 142 11.05 -12.63 -17.58
N ARG A 143 10.20 -11.73 -17.07
CA ARG A 143 9.73 -10.55 -17.83
C ARG A 143 10.84 -9.57 -18.23
N TYR A 144 11.97 -9.62 -17.55
CA TYR A 144 13.16 -8.80 -17.83
C TYR A 144 14.25 -9.57 -18.61
N LEU A 145 14.03 -10.84 -18.94
CA LEU A 145 14.98 -11.59 -19.76
C LEU A 145 15.08 -10.96 -21.16
N GLY A 146 16.32 -10.78 -21.62
CA GLY A 146 16.61 -10.10 -22.89
C GLY A 146 16.66 -8.58 -22.80
N GLN A 147 16.35 -8.00 -21.64
CA GLN A 147 16.52 -6.57 -21.37
C GLN A 147 17.98 -6.24 -21.03
N GLU A 148 18.28 -4.95 -20.82
CA GLU A 148 19.64 -4.52 -20.48
C GLU A 148 20.03 -5.04 -19.10
N ARG A 149 21.16 -5.76 -19.02
CA ARG A 149 21.72 -6.17 -17.73
C ARG A 149 22.43 -5.01 -17.06
N ILE A 150 22.13 -4.82 -15.79
CA ILE A 150 22.76 -3.81 -14.93
C ILE A 150 23.28 -4.47 -13.66
N THR A 151 23.99 -3.70 -12.85
CA THR A 151 24.42 -4.13 -11.52
C THR A 151 23.98 -3.07 -10.51
N VAL A 152 23.30 -3.49 -9.45
CA VAL A 152 22.90 -2.61 -8.34
C VAL A 152 23.61 -3.09 -7.09
N ARG A 153 24.49 -2.24 -6.53
CA ARG A 153 25.32 -2.57 -5.34
C ARG A 153 26.04 -3.93 -5.43
N GLY A 154 26.52 -4.29 -6.63
CA GLY A 154 27.25 -5.54 -6.86
C GLY A 154 26.38 -6.77 -7.09
N ARG A 155 25.05 -6.61 -7.16
CA ARG A 155 24.10 -7.70 -7.45
C ARG A 155 23.48 -7.54 -8.83
N ASP A 156 23.04 -8.67 -9.39
CA ASP A 156 22.44 -8.74 -10.71
C ASP A 156 21.14 -7.93 -10.78
N GLY A 157 20.92 -7.27 -11.91
CA GLY A 157 19.67 -6.60 -12.21
C GLY A 157 19.46 -6.39 -13.69
N PHE A 158 18.29 -5.83 -13.99
CA PHE A 158 17.82 -5.54 -15.33
C PHE A 158 17.24 -4.13 -15.37
N TRP A 159 17.56 -3.43 -16.45
CA TRP A 159 16.92 -2.21 -16.89
C TRP A 159 16.11 -2.52 -18.15
N ALA A 160 14.89 -2.02 -18.21
CA ALA A 160 14.06 -2.14 -19.39
C ALA A 160 13.35 -0.81 -19.65
N GLU A 161 13.40 -0.33 -20.90
CA GLU A 161 12.75 0.93 -21.31
C GLU A 161 11.23 0.76 -21.45
N ASN A 162 10.78 -0.47 -21.73
CA ASN A 162 9.40 -0.77 -22.12
C ASN A 162 8.94 -2.08 -21.47
N VAL A 163 8.55 -2.02 -20.20
CA VAL A 163 7.91 -3.11 -19.46
C VAL A 163 6.42 -2.81 -19.36
N PRO A 164 5.53 -3.72 -19.79
CA PRO A 164 4.11 -3.58 -19.51
C PRO A 164 3.88 -3.66 -17.99
N TYR A 165 3.12 -2.72 -17.44
CA TYR A 165 2.79 -2.72 -16.01
C TYR A 165 1.91 -3.92 -15.66
N GLN A 166 0.83 -4.10 -16.42
CA GLN A 166 -0.05 -5.28 -16.39
C GLN A 166 -0.21 -5.85 -17.81
N ARG A 167 -0.49 -7.15 -17.90
CA ARG A 167 -0.57 -7.86 -19.17
C ARG A 167 -1.80 -7.47 -20.00
N GLU A 168 -2.86 -7.02 -19.35
CA GLU A 168 -4.21 -6.91 -19.92
C GLU A 168 -4.58 -5.48 -20.35
N PHE A 169 -3.83 -4.47 -19.87
CA PHE A 169 -3.99 -3.09 -20.31
C PHE A 169 -3.24 -2.87 -21.62
N VAL A 170 -3.80 -3.38 -22.72
CA VAL A 170 -3.22 -3.33 -24.08
C VAL A 170 -2.97 -1.90 -24.57
N ASP A 171 -3.68 -0.92 -23.99
CA ASP A 171 -3.55 0.50 -24.30
C ASP A 171 -2.54 1.25 -23.39
N GLU A 172 -2.01 0.59 -22.35
CA GLU A 172 -0.93 1.17 -21.56
C GLU A 172 0.37 1.13 -22.35
N GLN A 173 0.91 2.32 -22.62
CA GLN A 173 2.24 2.39 -23.20
C GLN A 173 3.23 1.76 -22.22
N PRO A 174 4.03 0.78 -22.67
CA PRO A 174 5.02 0.16 -21.81
C PRO A 174 5.99 1.22 -21.29
N ARG A 175 6.47 1.04 -20.07
CA ARG A 175 7.23 2.08 -19.36
C ARG A 175 8.56 1.57 -18.85
N PRO A 176 9.49 2.49 -18.50
CA PRO A 176 10.74 2.09 -17.90
C PRO A 176 10.52 1.33 -16.59
N GLY A 177 11.35 0.33 -16.33
CA GLY A 177 11.31 -0.45 -15.12
C GLY A 177 12.67 -1.00 -14.75
N VAL A 178 12.86 -1.27 -13.46
CA VAL A 178 14.10 -1.82 -12.90
C VAL A 178 13.76 -3.06 -12.10
N ALA A 179 14.52 -4.14 -12.28
CA ALA A 179 14.46 -5.33 -11.43
C ALA A 179 15.87 -5.61 -10.93
N TRP A 180 16.08 -5.86 -9.64
CA TRP A 180 17.41 -6.23 -9.15
C TRP A 180 17.32 -7.13 -7.94
N GLN A 181 18.34 -7.96 -7.76
CA GLN A 181 18.51 -8.71 -6.52
C GLN A 181 18.99 -7.78 -5.42
N TYR A 182 18.28 -7.72 -4.30
CA TYR A 182 18.76 -7.04 -3.09
C TYR A 182 19.39 -8.03 -2.10
N ALA A 183 19.07 -9.32 -2.24
CA ALA A 183 19.66 -10.42 -1.51
C ALA A 183 19.60 -11.72 -2.32
N ASP A 184 20.12 -12.81 -1.77
CA ASP A 184 20.14 -14.11 -2.46
C ASP A 184 18.70 -14.60 -2.65
N ASP A 185 18.36 -14.89 -3.90
CA ASP A 185 17.02 -15.31 -4.33
C ASP A 185 15.90 -14.28 -4.06
N ALA A 186 16.23 -13.03 -3.71
CA ALA A 186 15.26 -12.00 -3.35
C ALA A 186 15.39 -10.75 -4.25
N TRP A 187 14.26 -10.30 -4.79
CA TRP A 187 14.23 -9.28 -5.83
C TRP A 187 13.39 -8.07 -5.43
N ALA A 188 13.80 -6.90 -5.91
CA ALA A 188 13.02 -5.69 -5.86
C ALA A 188 12.76 -5.21 -7.30
N VAL A 189 11.61 -4.58 -7.49
CA VAL A 189 11.11 -4.16 -8.78
C VAL A 189 10.54 -2.76 -8.67
N ILE A 190 10.94 -1.87 -9.59
CA ILE A 190 10.30 -0.57 -9.81
C ILE A 190 9.45 -0.64 -11.08
N SER A 191 8.16 -0.37 -10.92
CA SER A 191 7.19 -0.31 -12.02
C SER A 191 6.57 1.08 -12.08
N MET A 192 6.50 1.70 -13.26
CA MET A 192 5.90 3.03 -13.46
C MET A 192 4.38 2.94 -13.65
N ILE A 193 3.63 3.74 -12.90
CA ILE A 193 2.15 3.81 -12.89
C ILE A 193 1.63 5.09 -13.59
N ALA A 194 2.39 6.18 -13.66
CA ALA A 194 2.00 7.36 -14.44
C ALA A 194 2.63 7.45 -15.82
N ALA A 195 2.02 8.27 -16.69
CA ALA A 195 2.39 8.41 -18.09
C ALA A 195 3.76 9.07 -18.32
N GLU A 196 4.21 9.94 -17.41
CA GLU A 196 5.52 10.58 -17.53
C GLU A 196 6.58 9.72 -16.82
N PRO A 197 7.53 9.12 -17.56
CA PRO A 197 8.54 8.27 -16.96
C PRO A 197 9.56 9.08 -16.15
N TYR A 198 9.99 8.53 -15.01
CA TYR A 198 11.15 9.06 -14.31
C TYR A 198 12.44 8.81 -15.12
N PRO A 199 13.41 9.73 -15.08
CA PRO A 199 14.72 9.50 -15.67
C PRO A 199 15.36 8.22 -15.14
N ARG A 200 16.05 7.49 -16.01
CA ARG A 200 16.79 6.26 -15.65
C ARG A 200 17.69 6.43 -14.43
N ALA A 201 18.42 7.54 -14.36
CA ALA A 201 19.33 7.81 -13.26
C ALA A 201 18.60 7.87 -11.90
N ASP A 202 17.38 8.39 -11.86
CA ASP A 202 16.58 8.52 -10.64
C ASP A 202 16.06 7.15 -10.18
N LEU A 203 15.57 6.31 -11.12
CA LEU A 203 15.14 4.95 -10.80
C LEU A 203 16.29 4.08 -10.29
N LEU A 204 17.48 4.23 -10.88
CA LEU A 204 18.68 3.54 -10.41
C LEU A 204 19.11 4.05 -9.02
N ALA A 205 19.00 5.34 -8.75
CA ALA A 205 19.26 5.89 -7.42
C ALA A 205 18.29 5.31 -6.37
N VAL A 206 17.01 5.15 -6.70
CA VAL A 206 16.04 4.47 -5.83
C VAL A 206 16.47 3.03 -5.55
N ALA A 207 16.88 2.29 -6.59
CA ALA A 207 17.34 0.91 -6.45
C ALA A 207 18.59 0.79 -5.55
N GLU A 208 19.54 1.69 -5.71
CA GLU A 208 20.76 1.76 -4.87
C GLU A 208 20.47 2.19 -3.43
N GLY A 209 19.46 3.04 -3.22
CA GLY A 209 19.05 3.53 -1.89
C GLY A 209 18.37 2.47 -1.02
N LEU A 210 17.80 1.42 -1.61
CA LEU A 210 17.09 0.38 -0.87
C LEU A 210 18.02 -0.26 0.17
N THR A 211 17.59 -0.19 1.43
CA THR A 211 18.29 -0.77 2.57
C THR A 211 17.30 -1.52 3.45
N MET A 212 17.56 -2.81 3.64
CA MET A 212 16.72 -3.66 4.48
C MET A 212 16.96 -3.36 5.96
N THR A 213 15.92 -3.50 6.77
CA THR A 213 15.94 -3.40 8.23
C THR A 213 15.49 -4.72 8.86
N ALA A 214 15.65 -4.84 10.18
CA ALA A 214 14.94 -5.86 10.94
C ALA A 214 13.43 -5.79 10.63
N PRO A 215 12.76 -6.95 10.48
CA PRO A 215 11.32 -6.98 10.25
C PRO A 215 10.56 -6.25 11.36
N TYR A 216 9.56 -5.47 10.99
CA TYR A 216 8.63 -4.84 11.93
C TYR A 216 7.18 -5.08 11.49
N PRO A 217 6.21 -5.14 12.43
CA PRO A 217 4.84 -5.48 12.10
C PRO A 217 4.23 -4.47 11.12
N ALA A 218 3.49 -4.97 10.12
CA ALA A 218 2.58 -4.12 9.38
C ALA A 218 1.36 -3.78 10.22
N THR A 219 0.77 -2.62 9.98
CA THR A 219 -0.40 -2.13 10.71
C THR A 219 -1.46 -1.60 9.77
N THR A 220 -2.71 -1.65 10.19
CA THR A 220 -3.87 -1.13 9.46
C THR A 220 -4.81 -0.42 10.44
N PRO A 221 -5.55 0.63 10.01
CA PRO A 221 -6.53 1.28 10.87
C PRO A 221 -7.85 0.50 10.98
N ILE A 222 -7.98 -0.65 10.30
CA ILE A 222 -9.18 -1.49 10.27
C ILE A 222 -8.92 -2.74 11.11
N ASP A 223 -9.90 -3.19 11.87
CA ASP A 223 -9.93 -4.50 12.52
C ASP A 223 -11.26 -5.19 12.16
N LEU A 224 -11.17 -6.33 11.48
CA LEU A 224 -12.32 -7.12 11.03
C LEU A 224 -12.70 -8.10 12.12
N VAL A 225 -13.72 -7.74 12.89
CA VAL A 225 -14.32 -8.61 13.92
C VAL A 225 -15.02 -9.83 13.30
N THR A 226 -15.47 -9.69 12.05
CA THR A 226 -16.16 -10.74 11.30
C THR A 226 -15.30 -11.15 10.12
N VAL A 227 -14.72 -12.35 10.20
CA VAL A 227 -14.01 -13.02 9.10
C VAL A 227 -14.88 -14.19 8.61
N PRO A 228 -15.33 -14.21 7.35
CA PRO A 228 -16.10 -15.31 6.80
C PRO A 228 -15.41 -16.67 6.93
N GLU A 229 -16.18 -17.73 7.17
CA GLU A 229 -15.64 -19.09 7.22
C GLU A 229 -14.92 -19.44 5.91
N GLY A 230 -13.73 -20.03 6.03
CA GLY A 230 -12.90 -20.40 4.87
C GLY A 230 -12.06 -19.24 4.30
N TYR A 231 -12.31 -18.00 4.71
CA TYR A 231 -11.50 -16.86 4.26
C TYR A 231 -10.27 -16.65 5.16
N THR A 232 -9.16 -16.24 4.55
CA THR A 232 -7.93 -15.90 5.28
C THR A 232 -7.32 -14.60 4.76
N LEU A 233 -6.63 -13.88 5.66
CA LEU A 233 -5.88 -12.69 5.31
C LEU A 233 -4.79 -13.00 4.27
N THR A 234 -4.75 -12.21 3.18
CA THR A 234 -3.76 -12.34 2.12
C THR A 234 -3.01 -11.06 1.81
N SER A 235 -3.61 -9.91 2.07
CA SER A 235 -2.92 -8.62 1.99
C SER A 235 -3.56 -7.58 2.91
N GLY A 236 -2.81 -6.53 3.19
CA GLY A 236 -3.33 -5.35 3.88
C GLY A 236 -2.25 -4.31 4.15
N GLY A 237 -2.66 -3.19 4.72
CA GLY A 237 -1.78 -2.07 5.04
C GLY A 237 -2.51 -0.74 5.03
N THR A 238 -1.84 0.33 4.59
CA THR A 238 -2.44 1.66 4.44
C THR A 238 -3.24 1.80 3.14
N VAL A 239 -3.04 0.90 2.17
CA VAL A 239 -3.70 0.90 0.85
C VAL A 239 -3.88 -0.51 0.32
N ASP A 240 -4.83 -0.72 -0.59
CA ASP A 240 -4.94 -1.95 -1.36
C ASP A 240 -3.85 -2.05 -2.46
N ASP A 241 -3.80 -3.17 -3.17
CA ASP A 241 -2.84 -3.45 -4.23
C ASP A 241 -3.20 -2.79 -5.57
N TRP A 242 -4.23 -1.94 -5.60
CA TRP A 242 -4.57 -1.24 -6.83
C TRP A 242 -3.72 0.03 -6.96
N PRO A 243 -2.89 0.14 -8.01
CA PRO A 243 -2.02 1.29 -8.24
C PRO A 243 -2.85 2.48 -8.73
N LEU A 244 -3.56 3.17 -7.83
CA LEU A 244 -4.13 4.49 -8.15
C LEU A 244 -3.00 5.52 -8.30
N SER A 245 -3.16 6.71 -8.88
CA SER A 245 -2.12 7.76 -8.84
C SER A 245 -2.19 8.64 -7.59
N VAL A 246 -3.29 8.49 -6.84
CA VAL A 246 -3.58 9.11 -5.56
C VAL A 246 -4.22 8.06 -4.67
N SER A 247 -3.75 7.98 -3.44
CA SER A 247 -4.41 7.14 -2.48
C SER A 247 -5.40 7.98 -1.70
N GLU A 248 -6.66 7.83 -2.09
CA GLU A 248 -7.81 8.16 -1.25
C GLU A 248 -7.90 7.27 -0.01
N GLN A 249 -7.23 6.11 -0.06
CA GLN A 249 -7.23 5.08 0.95
C GLN A 249 -6.29 5.40 2.12
N LEU A 250 -6.70 4.93 3.29
CA LEU A 250 -6.02 5.11 4.58
C LEU A 250 -5.76 3.76 5.26
N GLY A 251 -6.46 2.71 4.82
CA GLY A 251 -6.29 1.34 5.29
C GLY A 251 -6.89 0.34 4.31
N SER A 252 -6.32 -0.85 4.27
CA SER A 252 -6.90 -1.98 3.55
C SER A 252 -6.68 -3.29 4.31
N ILE A 253 -7.64 -4.20 4.14
CA ILE A 253 -7.56 -5.61 4.51
C ILE A 253 -8.15 -6.41 3.36
N ARG A 254 -7.48 -7.48 2.99
CA ARG A 254 -8.01 -8.44 2.02
C ARG A 254 -8.04 -9.85 2.55
N LEU A 255 -9.18 -10.47 2.35
CA LEU A 255 -9.45 -11.86 2.64
C LEU A 255 -9.68 -12.63 1.34
N THR A 256 -9.19 -13.86 1.25
CA THR A 256 -9.52 -14.78 0.17
C THR A 256 -9.87 -16.16 0.69
N ALA A 257 -10.75 -16.88 0.00
CA ALA A 257 -11.08 -18.26 0.34
C ALA A 257 -9.92 -19.22 0.03
N ASP A 258 -9.21 -18.96 -1.07
CA ASP A 258 -8.01 -19.70 -1.46
C ASP A 258 -6.78 -18.82 -1.34
N ARG A 259 -5.70 -19.35 -0.75
CA ARG A 259 -4.44 -18.61 -0.65
C ARG A 259 -3.76 -18.52 -2.02
N PRO A 260 -3.37 -17.33 -2.48
CA PRO A 260 -2.59 -17.18 -3.70
C PRO A 260 -1.26 -17.94 -3.61
N GLU A 261 -0.82 -18.47 -4.75
CA GLU A 261 0.54 -18.98 -4.89
C GLU A 261 1.49 -17.80 -5.11
N TYR A 262 2.49 -17.64 -4.23
CA TYR A 262 3.49 -16.58 -4.32
C TYR A 262 4.80 -17.05 -4.95
N ARG A 263 4.83 -18.16 -5.68
CA ARG A 263 6.06 -18.67 -6.32
C ARG A 263 6.07 -18.32 -7.80
N GLY A 264 7.24 -17.90 -8.30
CA GLY A 264 7.43 -17.65 -9.73
C GLY A 264 6.66 -16.42 -10.23
N LEU A 265 6.36 -15.48 -9.34
CA LEU A 265 5.65 -14.26 -9.68
C LEU A 265 6.50 -13.38 -10.59
N THR A 266 5.96 -12.95 -11.72
CA THR A 266 6.60 -11.94 -12.57
C THR A 266 6.06 -10.52 -12.29
N MET A 267 4.99 -10.41 -11.50
CA MET A 267 4.34 -9.17 -11.05
C MET A 267 3.59 -9.41 -9.73
N PRO A 268 3.14 -8.36 -9.02
CA PRO A 268 2.25 -8.51 -7.87
C PRO A 268 1.01 -9.34 -8.25
N VAL A 269 0.44 -10.05 -7.28
CA VAL A 269 -0.77 -10.86 -7.53
C VAL A 269 -1.96 -9.93 -7.64
N ASP A 270 -2.60 -9.89 -8.81
CA ASP A 270 -3.95 -9.35 -8.94
C ASP A 270 -4.97 -10.43 -8.58
N VAL A 271 -5.43 -10.37 -7.34
CA VAL A 271 -6.41 -11.34 -6.82
C VAL A 271 -7.81 -11.15 -7.41
N LEU A 272 -8.16 -9.96 -7.89
CA LEU A 272 -9.46 -9.75 -8.54
C LEU A 272 -9.49 -10.44 -9.90
N GLU A 273 -8.38 -10.43 -10.63
CA GLU A 273 -8.21 -11.15 -11.90
C GLU A 273 -8.00 -12.66 -11.71
N SER A 274 -7.53 -13.08 -10.54
CA SER A 274 -7.26 -14.51 -10.26
C SER A 274 -8.51 -15.40 -10.25
N GLY A 275 -9.71 -14.81 -10.21
CA GLY A 275 -10.98 -15.52 -10.06
C GLY A 275 -11.17 -16.15 -8.67
N VAL A 276 -10.26 -15.90 -7.74
CA VAL A 276 -10.34 -16.39 -6.36
C VAL A 276 -11.41 -15.60 -5.61
N PRO A 277 -12.32 -16.27 -4.87
CA PRO A 277 -13.26 -15.60 -3.99
C PRO A 277 -12.55 -14.67 -3.02
N THR A 278 -12.86 -13.38 -3.12
CA THR A 278 -12.13 -12.30 -2.45
C THR A 278 -13.10 -11.36 -1.74
N ILE A 279 -12.71 -10.87 -0.56
CA ILE A 279 -13.33 -9.73 0.11
C ILE A 279 -12.25 -8.71 0.39
N ALA A 280 -12.40 -7.50 -0.13
CA ALA A 280 -11.53 -6.37 0.15
C ALA A 280 -12.29 -5.36 1.00
N VAL A 281 -11.75 -5.03 2.18
CA VAL A 281 -12.27 -3.95 3.03
C VAL A 281 -11.26 -2.82 3.02
N ARG A 282 -11.71 -1.63 2.66
CA ARG A 282 -10.90 -0.42 2.55
C ARG A 282 -11.49 0.71 3.38
N LEU A 283 -10.61 1.54 3.91
CA LEU A 283 -10.94 2.76 4.62
C LEU A 283 -10.50 3.93 3.75
N VAL A 284 -11.43 4.80 3.39
CA VAL A 284 -11.16 5.97 2.54
C VAL A 284 -11.56 7.27 3.22
N ASP A 285 -10.91 8.37 2.84
CA ASP A 285 -11.37 9.70 3.21
C ASP A 285 -12.66 10.02 2.44
N ALA A 286 -13.71 10.33 3.19
CA ALA A 286 -15.04 10.59 2.66
C ALA A 286 -15.05 11.75 1.63
N ARG A 287 -14.09 12.68 1.71
CA ARG A 287 -13.98 13.80 0.74
C ARG A 287 -13.52 13.36 -0.64
N TRP A 288 -12.80 12.24 -0.74
CA TRP A 288 -12.19 11.78 -1.99
C TRP A 288 -13.03 10.75 -2.74
N THR A 289 -14.14 10.30 -2.14
CA THR A 289 -15.02 9.30 -2.74
C THR A 289 -16.43 9.83 -2.97
N SER A 290 -17.03 9.44 -4.10
CA SER A 290 -18.43 9.75 -4.44
C SER A 290 -19.43 8.86 -3.69
N HIS A 291 -18.97 7.77 -3.05
CA HIS A 291 -19.83 6.82 -2.34
C HIS A 291 -20.38 7.35 -1.00
N THR A 292 -20.05 8.59 -0.61
CA THR A 292 -20.66 9.21 0.58
C THR A 292 -22.14 9.53 0.41
N GLY A 293 -22.62 9.74 -0.82
CA GLY A 293 -24.02 10.12 -1.09
C GLY A 293 -25.05 9.02 -0.84
N VAL A 294 -24.62 7.78 -0.64
CA VAL A 294 -25.49 6.60 -0.50
C VAL A 294 -25.70 6.15 0.96
N THR A 295 -25.02 6.80 1.92
CA THR A 295 -25.09 6.47 3.34
C THR A 295 -25.10 7.73 4.20
N THR A 296 -25.63 7.63 5.43
CA THR A 296 -25.69 8.74 6.39
C THR A 296 -24.65 8.54 7.48
N PRO A 297 -23.96 9.60 7.97
CA PRO A 297 -22.98 9.45 9.05
C PRO A 297 -23.53 8.68 10.25
N GLY A 298 -22.83 7.61 10.65
CA GLY A 298 -23.17 6.79 11.81
C GLY A 298 -24.34 5.82 11.59
N ALA A 299 -24.91 5.75 10.39
CA ALA A 299 -25.87 4.71 10.04
C ALA A 299 -25.18 3.32 9.99
N PRO A 300 -25.94 2.22 10.11
CA PRO A 300 -25.45 0.89 9.79
C PRO A 300 -24.86 0.82 8.37
N ALA A 301 -24.08 -0.23 8.11
CA ALA A 301 -23.61 -0.50 6.75
C ALA A 301 -24.80 -0.66 5.80
N THR A 302 -24.60 -0.35 4.53
CA THR A 302 -25.64 -0.51 3.50
C THR A 302 -24.96 -0.91 2.20
N CYS A 303 -25.54 -1.87 1.49
CA CYS A 303 -25.04 -2.30 0.19
C CYS A 303 -25.55 -1.40 -0.92
N VAL A 304 -24.63 -0.84 -1.70
CA VAL A 304 -24.94 0.03 -2.86
C VAL A 304 -25.31 -0.80 -4.08
N ASP A 305 -24.75 -2.01 -4.15
CA ASP A 305 -25.05 -3.07 -5.10
C ASP A 305 -24.76 -4.44 -4.44
N ASP A 306 -24.94 -5.53 -5.18
CA ASP A 306 -24.77 -6.90 -4.67
C ASP A 306 -23.33 -7.23 -4.23
N ASN A 307 -22.35 -6.41 -4.62
CA ASN A 307 -20.91 -6.69 -4.46
C ASN A 307 -20.20 -5.64 -3.61
N THR A 308 -20.89 -4.57 -3.20
CA THR A 308 -20.28 -3.42 -2.55
C THR A 308 -21.17 -2.92 -1.42
N CYS A 309 -20.61 -2.90 -0.21
CA CYS A 309 -21.28 -2.34 0.96
C CYS A 309 -20.42 -1.28 1.63
N VAL A 310 -21.07 -0.24 2.14
CA VAL A 310 -20.39 0.94 2.70
C VAL A 310 -20.94 1.31 4.06
N ARG A 311 -20.09 1.90 4.90
CA ARG A 311 -20.48 2.51 6.17
C ARG A 311 -19.70 3.80 6.39
N LEU A 312 -20.42 4.89 6.61
CA LEU A 312 -19.82 6.18 6.94
C LEU A 312 -19.72 6.35 8.46
N THR A 313 -18.53 6.71 8.93
CA THR A 313 -18.29 7.01 10.35
C THR A 313 -19.20 8.12 10.88
N ALA A 314 -19.44 8.13 12.19
CA ALA A 314 -20.38 9.06 12.83
C ALA A 314 -20.01 10.54 12.66
N ASP A 315 -18.71 10.85 12.51
CA ASP A 315 -18.21 12.19 12.22
C ASP A 315 -18.24 12.53 10.71
N GLY A 316 -18.65 11.58 9.88
CA GLY A 316 -18.73 11.74 8.42
C GLY A 316 -17.37 11.78 7.71
N ARG A 317 -16.27 11.51 8.41
CA ARG A 317 -14.93 11.76 7.87
C ARG A 317 -14.36 10.58 7.09
N TRP A 318 -14.69 9.37 7.51
CA TRP A 318 -14.14 8.14 6.93
C TRP A 318 -15.25 7.22 6.45
N LEU A 319 -15.10 6.69 5.25
CA LEU A 319 -15.98 5.67 4.67
C LEU A 319 -15.25 4.32 4.74
N VAL A 320 -15.88 3.34 5.36
CA VAL A 320 -15.48 1.93 5.25
C VAL A 320 -16.24 1.34 4.07
N GLU A 321 -15.53 0.73 3.14
CA GLU A 321 -16.12 0.09 1.98
C GLU A 321 -15.61 -1.35 1.89
N GLY A 322 -16.54 -2.28 1.79
CA GLY A 322 -16.29 -3.68 1.47
C GLY A 322 -16.68 -3.96 0.04
N HIS A 323 -15.81 -4.64 -0.69
CA HIS A 323 -16.04 -5.10 -2.05
C HIS A 323 -15.77 -6.60 -2.14
N ALA A 324 -16.68 -7.34 -2.78
CA ALA A 324 -16.52 -8.74 -3.12
C ALA A 324 -16.90 -8.92 -4.59
N PRO A 325 -15.97 -9.27 -5.50
CA PRO A 325 -16.31 -9.43 -6.91
C PRO A 325 -17.37 -10.53 -7.10
N PRO A 326 -18.18 -10.51 -8.17
CA PRO A 326 -19.25 -11.48 -8.37
C PRO A 326 -18.79 -12.95 -8.30
N ALA A 327 -17.56 -13.24 -8.72
CA ALA A 327 -16.96 -14.57 -8.66
C ALA A 327 -16.76 -15.10 -7.22
N ALA A 328 -16.83 -14.23 -6.22
CA ALA A 328 -16.67 -14.61 -4.82
C ALA A 328 -17.92 -15.27 -4.22
N GLU A 329 -19.08 -15.13 -4.86
CA GLU A 329 -20.37 -15.68 -4.38
C GLU A 329 -20.64 -15.33 -2.89
N VAL A 330 -20.16 -14.16 -2.44
CA VAL A 330 -20.34 -13.68 -1.07
C VAL A 330 -21.77 -13.16 -0.91
N ASP A 331 -22.48 -13.67 0.09
CA ASP A 331 -23.80 -13.17 0.46
C ASP A 331 -23.72 -11.66 0.82
N PRO A 332 -24.51 -10.77 0.19
CA PRO A 332 -24.55 -9.36 0.54
C PRO A 332 -24.79 -9.10 2.04
N GLU A 333 -25.60 -9.91 2.72
CA GLU A 333 -25.81 -9.78 4.17
C GLU A 333 -24.55 -10.09 4.98
N LEU A 334 -23.70 -11.00 4.47
CA LEU A 334 -22.39 -11.27 5.07
C LEU A 334 -21.43 -10.11 4.83
N LEU A 335 -21.37 -9.56 3.61
CA LEU A 335 -20.52 -8.41 3.30
C LEU A 335 -20.94 -7.17 4.11
N GLU A 336 -22.24 -6.93 4.26
CA GLU A 336 -22.78 -5.86 5.10
C GLU A 336 -22.31 -5.99 6.55
N ARG A 337 -22.32 -7.21 7.12
CA ARG A 337 -21.79 -7.46 8.48
C ARG A 337 -20.29 -7.24 8.57
N VAL A 338 -19.50 -7.73 7.62
CA VAL A 338 -18.04 -7.50 7.60
C VAL A 338 -17.71 -6.01 7.65
N VAL A 339 -18.41 -5.18 6.87
CA VAL A 339 -18.23 -3.71 6.84
C VAL A 339 -18.82 -3.02 8.08
N GLY A 340 -19.98 -3.49 8.53
CA GLY A 340 -20.73 -2.97 9.66
C GLY A 340 -20.00 -3.14 10.99
N ASP A 341 -19.43 -4.32 11.19
CA ASP A 341 -18.77 -4.73 12.42
C ASP A 341 -17.31 -4.28 12.49
N ALA A 342 -16.72 -3.82 11.38
CA ALA A 342 -15.34 -3.37 11.34
C ALA A 342 -15.05 -2.29 12.40
N VAL A 343 -14.03 -2.51 13.22
CA VAL A 343 -13.56 -1.56 14.22
C VAL A 343 -12.47 -0.70 13.59
N LEU A 344 -12.51 0.60 13.88
CA LEU A 344 -11.51 1.54 13.37
C LEU A 344 -10.62 2.05 14.50
N ALA A 345 -9.33 2.10 14.23
CA ALA A 345 -8.37 2.83 15.04
C ALA A 345 -8.61 4.35 14.92
N ASP A 346 -7.93 5.14 15.76
CA ASP A 346 -7.82 6.58 15.54
C ASP A 346 -6.98 6.84 14.28
N VAL A 347 -7.66 7.08 13.15
CA VAL A 347 -7.05 7.08 11.80
C VAL A 347 -5.87 8.07 11.68
N PRO A 348 -5.96 9.33 12.16
CA PRO A 348 -4.80 10.23 12.19
C PRO A 348 -3.64 9.77 13.08
N ASN A 349 -3.88 8.90 14.07
CA ASN A 349 -2.88 8.43 15.01
C ASN A 349 -2.39 7.01 14.64
N ARG A 350 -1.34 6.93 13.82
CA ARG A 350 -0.73 5.64 13.44
C ARG A 350 -0.29 4.77 14.62
N GLY A 351 -0.03 5.36 15.79
CA GLY A 351 0.34 4.61 16.99
C GLY A 351 -0.80 3.80 17.60
N SER A 352 -2.06 4.05 17.22
CA SER A 352 -3.22 3.26 17.65
C SER A 352 -3.67 2.21 16.64
N TRP A 353 -2.97 2.08 15.51
CA TRP A 353 -3.35 1.14 14.46
C TRP A 353 -3.09 -0.31 14.89
N PHE A 354 -3.90 -1.23 14.36
CA PHE A 354 -3.85 -2.64 14.73
C PHE A 354 -2.71 -3.33 13.98
N PRO A 355 -1.97 -4.26 14.63
CA PRO A 355 -1.12 -5.20 13.90
C PRO A 355 -1.94 -5.96 12.86
N LEU A 356 -1.45 -6.00 11.62
CA LEU A 356 -2.22 -6.56 10.50
C LEU A 356 -2.56 -8.05 10.70
N VAL A 357 -1.70 -8.81 11.38
CA VAL A 357 -1.94 -10.23 11.70
C VAL A 357 -3.06 -10.45 12.73
N GLU A 358 -3.40 -9.41 13.51
CA GLU A 358 -4.48 -9.45 14.51
C GLU A 358 -5.79 -8.90 13.91
N ALA A 359 -5.68 -7.95 12.98
CA ALA A 359 -6.78 -7.22 12.37
C ALA A 359 -7.77 -8.05 11.51
N ALA A 360 -7.53 -9.35 11.36
CA ALA A 360 -8.38 -10.28 10.64
C ALA A 360 -8.22 -11.70 11.22
N ALA A 361 -8.03 -11.79 12.53
CA ALA A 361 -8.00 -13.08 13.22
C ALA A 361 -9.43 -13.65 13.30
N PRO A 362 -9.64 -14.94 13.01
CA PRO A 362 -10.96 -15.58 13.03
C PRO A 362 -11.53 -15.79 14.44
#